data_AF-A0A7C9I5X5-F1
#
_entry.id   AF-A0A7C9I5X5-F1
#
_cell.length_a   1.000
_cell.length_b   1.000
_cell.length_c   1.000
_cell.angle_alpha   90.00
_cell.angle_beta   90.00
_cell.angle_gamma   90.00
#
_symmetry.space_group_name_H-M   'P 1'
#
loop_
_entity.id
_entity.type
_entity.pdbx_description
1 polymer ?
#
loop_
_entity_poly.entity_id
_entity_poly.type
_entity_poly.pdbx_seq_one_letter_code
_entity_poly.pdbx_strand_id
1 'polypeptide(L)' 'MHYAEGHGEPAHAALRAWLATLPGQPGFLGAERLASPEQPALTLVASRWAFRPPDLGVPQGVRAWTFEVVERREGRQQQ' A
#
# COMPACT_ATOMS: atom_id res chain seq x y z
N MET A 1 -4.82 7.53 3.37
CA MET A 1 -3.75 6.75 2.71
C MET A 1 -3.27 5.69 3.68
N HIS A 2 -2.93 4.50 3.20
CA HIS A 2 -2.25 3.47 3.98
C HIS A 2 -1.00 3.03 3.23
N TYR A 3 0.07 2.78 3.97
CA TYR A 3 1.34 2.29 3.43
C TYR A 3 1.76 1.03 4.18
N ALA A 4 2.25 0.03 3.45
CA ALA A 4 2.83 -1.18 4.00
C ALA A 4 4.17 -1.48 3.34
N GLU A 5 5.23 -1.58 4.15
CA GLU A 5 6.60 -1.80 3.72
C GLU A 5 7.11 -3.14 4.22
N GLY A 6 7.76 -3.89 3.34
CA GLY A 6 8.42 -5.15 3.67
C GLY A 6 9.75 -5.28 2.92
N HIS A 7 10.64 -6.10 3.48
CA HIS A 7 12.00 -6.27 2.96
C HIS A 7 12.33 -7.74 2.66
N GLY A 8 12.97 -7.98 1.53
CA GLY A 8 13.37 -9.30 1.05
C GLY A 8 12.25 -10.09 0.34
N GLU A 9 12.64 -11.22 -0.26
CA GLU A 9 11.73 -12.08 -1.04
C GLU A 9 10.49 -12.58 -0.26
N PRO A 10 10.60 -13.01 1.01
CA PRO A 10 9.41 -13.44 1.76
C PRO A 10 8.38 -12.32 1.89
N ALA A 11 8.83 -11.09 2.15
CA ALA A 11 7.95 -9.94 2.28
C ALA A 11 7.34 -9.53 0.93
N HIS A 12 8.08 -9.66 -0.17
CA HIS A 12 7.57 -9.42 -1.52
C HIS A 12 6.40 -10.36 -1.86
N ALA A 13 6.55 -11.65 -1.61
CA ALA A 13 5.48 -12.63 -1.82
C ALA A 13 4.27 -12.35 -0.90
N ALA A 14 4.52 -12.08 0.38
CA ALA A 14 3.47 -11.80 1.36
C ALA A 14 2.68 -10.53 1.03
N LEU A 15 3.36 -9.42 0.69
CA LEU A 15 2.71 -8.17 0.29
C LEU A 15 1.92 -8.30 -1.01
N ARG A 16 2.40 -9.12 -1.97
CA ARG A 16 1.65 -9.42 -3.19
C ARG A 16 0.35 -10.17 -2.90
N ALA A 17 0.42 -11.21 -2.06
CA ALA A 17 -0.76 -11.97 -1.67
C ALA A 17 -1.75 -11.11 -0.87
N TRP A 18 -1.24 -10.34 0.11
CA TRP A 18 -2.04 -9.42 0.92
C TRP A 18 -2.70 -8.33 0.07
N LEU A 19 -1.99 -7.73 -0.90
CA LEU A 19 -2.55 -6.75 -1.83
C LEU A 19 -3.79 -7.26 -2.56
N ALA A 20 -3.80 -8.55 -2.95
CA ALA A 20 -4.94 -9.17 -3.64
C ALA A 20 -6.20 -9.26 -2.76
N THR A 21 -6.07 -9.13 -1.44
CA THR A 21 -7.20 -9.16 -0.50
C THR A 21 -7.87 -7.80 -0.30
N LEU A 22 -7.14 -6.70 -0.59
CA LEU A 22 -7.60 -5.34 -0.30
C LEU A 22 -8.90 -4.92 -1.03
N PRO A 23 -9.14 -5.32 -2.30
CA PRO A 23 -10.38 -4.96 -2.98
C PRO A 23 -11.66 -5.46 -2.29
N GLY A 24 -11.58 -6.51 -1.47
CA GLY A 24 -12.71 -7.02 -0.70
C GLY A 24 -13.01 -6.24 0.58
N GLN A 25 -12.19 -5.25 0.92
CA GLN A 25 -12.30 -4.50 2.17
C GLN A 25 -13.20 -3.27 2.02
N PRO A 26 -14.01 -2.95 3.06
CA PRO A 26 -14.89 -1.78 3.01
C PRO A 26 -14.09 -0.50 2.84
N GLY A 27 -14.53 0.33 1.89
CA GLY A 27 -13.93 1.64 1.63
C GLY A 27 -12.66 1.61 0.78
N PHE A 28 -12.24 0.48 0.23
CA PHE A 28 -11.10 0.42 -0.68
C PHE A 28 -11.35 1.24 -1.95
N LEU A 29 -10.39 2.10 -2.32
CA LEU A 29 -10.46 2.92 -3.55
C LEU A 29 -9.39 2.56 -4.60
N GLY A 30 -8.37 1.80 -4.21
CA GLY A 30 -7.26 1.44 -5.08
C GLY A 30 -5.95 1.26 -4.32
N ALA A 31 -4.99 0.59 -4.94
CA ALA A 31 -3.67 0.40 -4.38
C ALA A 31 -2.64 0.14 -5.47
N GLU A 32 -1.40 0.53 -5.21
CA GLU A 32 -0.24 0.25 -6.03
C GLU A 32 0.80 -0.50 -5.21
N ARG A 33 1.50 -1.44 -5.86
CA ARG A 33 2.73 -2.04 -5.32
C ARG A 33 3.91 -1.42 -6.03
N LEU A 34 4.83 -0.88 -5.25
CA LEU A 34 5.98 -0.11 -5.67
C LEU A 34 7.24 -0.89 -5.32
N ALA A 35 8.21 -0.85 -6.24
CA ALA A 35 9.57 -1.30 -6.00
C ALA A 35 10.48 -0.06 -5.97
N SER A 36 11.54 -0.10 -5.16
CA SER A 36 12.53 0.96 -5.10
C SER A 36 13.79 0.55 -5.87
N PRO A 37 14.17 1.25 -6.96
CA PRO A 37 15.43 0.98 -7.66
C PRO A 37 16.66 1.13 -6.75
N GLU A 38 16.63 2.10 -5.83
CA GLU A 38 17.71 2.36 -4.87
C GLU A 38 17.72 1.37 -3.69
N GLN A 39 16.63 0.63 -3.49
CA GLN A 39 16.50 -0.39 -2.45
C GLN A 39 15.83 -1.66 -3.03
N PRO A 40 16.56 -2.50 -3.78
CA PRO A 40 15.97 -3.59 -4.56
C PRO A 40 15.21 -4.64 -3.74
N ALA A 41 15.55 -4.78 -2.46
CA ALA A 41 14.88 -5.71 -1.56
C ALA A 41 13.63 -5.09 -0.89
N LEU A 42 13.36 -3.80 -1.06
CA LEU A 42 12.20 -3.12 -0.49
C LEU A 42 10.97 -3.26 -1.41
N THR A 43 9.86 -3.69 -0.83
CA THR A 43 8.53 -3.63 -1.44
C THR A 43 7.63 -2.72 -0.62
N LEU A 44 6.96 -1.78 -1.29
CA LEU A 44 5.98 -0.89 -0.66
C LEU A 44 4.62 -1.10 -1.32
N VAL A 45 3.55 -1.12 -0.53
CA VAL A 45 2.17 -1.01 -1.01
C VAL A 45 1.61 0.31 -0.53
N ALA A 46 1.13 1.14 -1.45
CA ALA A 46 0.37 2.35 -1.15
C ALA A 46 -1.09 2.08 -1.50
N SER A 47 -2.02 2.36 -0.57
CA SER A 47 -3.45 2.15 -0.79
C SER A 47 -4.29 3.35 -0.36
N ARG A 48 -5.38 3.56 -1.12
CA ARG A 48 -6.33 4.66 -0.97
C ARG A 48 -7.66 4.11 -0.47
N TRP A 49 -8.27 4.86 0.43
CA TRP A 49 -9.48 4.46 1.14
C TRP A 49 -10.43 5.64 1.27
N ALA A 50 -11.74 5.37 1.20
CA ALA A 50 -12.81 6.36 1.32
C ALA A 50 -12.96 6.88 2.77
N PHE A 51 -12.59 6.04 3.74
CA PHE A 51 -12.57 6.34 5.17
C PHE A 51 -11.35 5.67 5.80
N ARG A 52 -11.18 5.81 7.13
CA ARG A 52 -10.11 5.11 7.85
C ARG A 52 -10.21 3.59 7.55
N PRO A 53 -9.16 2.95 7.01
CA PRO A 53 -9.21 1.53 6.74
C PRO A 53 -9.48 0.73 8.03
N PRO A 54 -10.17 -0.42 7.93
CA PRO A 54 -10.28 -1.34 9.06
C PRO A 54 -8.89 -1.89 9.44
N ASP A 55 -8.82 -2.72 10.48
CA ASP A 55 -7.60 -3.51 10.69
C ASP A 55 -7.39 -4.43 9.48
N LEU A 56 -6.31 -4.19 8.73
CA LEU A 56 -6.02 -4.87 7.48
C LEU A 56 -5.23 -6.16 7.66
N GLY A 57 -4.88 -6.54 8.90
CA GLY A 57 -4.14 -7.76 9.18
C GLY A 57 -2.82 -7.84 8.39
N VAL A 58 -1.98 -6.80 8.51
CA VAL A 58 -0.74 -6.71 7.73
C VAL A 58 0.17 -7.92 7.99
N PRO A 59 0.86 -8.45 6.97
CA PRO A 59 1.68 -9.65 7.13
C PRO A 59 2.78 -9.48 8.18
N GLN A 60 3.22 -10.59 8.78
CA GLN A 60 4.33 -10.56 9.74
C GLN A 60 5.59 -9.96 9.11
N GLY A 61 6.30 -9.11 9.87
CA GLY A 61 7.52 -8.46 9.42
C GLY A 61 7.31 -7.26 8.49
N VAL A 62 6.06 -6.96 8.13
CA VAL A 62 5.68 -5.74 7.40
C VAL A 62 5.41 -4.62 8.40
N ARG A 63 5.96 -3.44 8.11
CA ARG A 63 5.63 -2.20 8.83
C ARG A 63 4.54 -1.46 8.08
N ALA A 64 3.60 -0.87 8.80
CA ALA A 64 2.49 -0.19 8.17
C ALA A 64 2.07 1.09 8.90
N TRP A 65 1.54 2.03 8.13
CA TRP A 65 1.13 3.35 8.62
C TRP A 65 -0.12 3.83 7.89
N THR A 66 -0.95 4.58 8.60
CA THR A 66 -2.12 5.26 8.03
C THR A 66 -1.96 6.76 8.16
N PHE A 67 -2.25 7.49 7.10
CA PHE A 67 -2.18 8.94 7.04
C PHE A 67 -3.48 9.54 6.50
N GLU A 68 -3.82 10.72 6.99
CA GLU A 68 -4.85 11.58 6.41
C GLU A 68 -4.23 12.48 5.33
N VAL A 69 -4.96 12.68 4.22
CA VAL A 69 -4.52 13.60 3.17
C VAL A 69 -5.03 14.99 3.54
N VAL A 70 -4.13 15.86 4.01
CA VAL A 70 -4.47 17.23 4.40
C VAL A 70 -4.40 18.22 3.23
N GLU A 71 -3.69 17.87 2.15
CA GLU A 71 -3.59 18.68 0.93
C GLU A 71 -3.42 17.76 -0.29
N ARG A 72 -4.07 18.11 -1.41
CA ARG A 72 -3.90 17.40 -2.70
C ARG A 72 -3.63 18.41 -3.81
N ARG A 73 -2.63 18.10 -4.63
CA ARG A 73 -2.37 18.76 -5.92
C ARG A 73 -2.61 17.75 -7.02
N GLU A 74 -3.37 18.14 -8.04
CA GLU A 74 -3.59 17.33 -9.22
C GLU A 74 -2.69 17.85 -10.35
N GLY A 75 -1.91 16.95 -10.95
CA GLY A 75 -1.21 17.25 -12.20
C GLY A 75 -2.14 17.04 -13.39
N ARG A 76 -1.97 17.79 -14.49
CA ARG A 76 -2.62 17.46 -15.75
C ARG A 76 -2.15 16.08 -16.21
N GLN A 77 -3.07 15.13 -16.34
CA GLN A 77 -2.81 13.90 -17.10
C GLN A 77 -2.70 14.29 -18.57
N GLN A 78 -1.48 14.27 -19.13
CA GLN A 78 -1.31 14.25 -20.57
C GLN A 78 -1.67 12.85 -21.03
N GLN A 79 -2.73 12.78 -21.84
CA GLN A 79 -3.21 11.58 -22.53
C GLN A 79 -2.20 11.12 -23.57
#